data_AF-A0A6P0T307-F1
#
_entry.id   AF-A0A6P0T307-F1
#
_cell.length_a   1.000
_cell.length_b   1.000
_cell.length_c   1.000
_cell.angle_alpha   90.00
_cell.angle_beta   90.00
_cell.angle_gamma   90.00
#
_symmetry.space_group_name_H-M   'P 1'
#
loop_
_entity.id
_entity.type
_entity.pdbx_description
1 polymer ?
#
loop_
_entity_poly.entity_id
_entity_poly.type
_entity_poly.pdbx_seq_one_letter_code
_entity_poly.pdbx_strand_id
1 'polypeptide(L)' 'MASLASLFNNIGSIYHKQGKYPQALDYFHKSLAINQEFGVLGRVGVANNLNNIGSVYDSQGEYNRALDYYQQSLT' A
#
# COMPACT_ATOMS: atom_id res chain seq x y z
N MET A 1 -9.04 -14.67 1.84
CA MET A 1 -9.15 -13.28 1.33
C MET A 1 -8.38 -12.30 2.22
N ALA A 2 -8.66 -12.15 3.52
CA ALA A 2 -7.82 -11.34 4.42
C ALA A 2 -6.33 -11.79 4.42
N SER A 3 -6.09 -13.10 4.45
CA SER A 3 -4.75 -13.68 4.33
C SER A 3 -4.05 -13.39 2.98
N LEU A 4 -4.82 -13.23 1.90
CA LEU A 4 -4.29 -12.93 0.58
C LEU A 4 -3.85 -11.46 0.48
N ALA A 5 -4.61 -10.53 1.08
CA ALA A 5 -4.21 -9.14 1.20
C ALA A 5 -2.88 -9.02 1.96
N SER A 6 -2.76 -9.69 3.11
CA SER A 6 -1.51 -9.70 3.88
C SER A 6 -0.32 -10.26 3.08
N LEU A 7 -0.53 -11.31 2.28
CA LEU A 7 0.51 -11.87 1.43
C LEU A 7 0.98 -10.87 0.37
N PHE A 8 0.05 -10.21 -0.35
CA PHE A 8 0.41 -9.18 -1.31
C PHE A 8 1.12 -8.00 -0.66
N ASN A 9 0.67 -7.55 0.51
CA ASN A 9 1.36 -6.50 1.26
C ASN A 9 2.81 -6.89 1.61
N ASN A 10 3.03 -8.13 2.05
CA ASN A 10 4.37 -8.61 2.39
C ASN A 10 5.28 -8.68 1.15
N ILE A 11 4.76 -9.16 0.01
CA ILE A 11 5.51 -9.18 -1.26
C ILE A 11 5.85 -7.76 -1.71
N GLY A 12 4.90 -6.83 -1.64
CA GLY A 12 5.12 -5.41 -1.94
C GLY A 12 6.23 -4.80 -1.07
N SER A 13 6.24 -5.10 0.23
CA SER A 13 7.28 -4.64 1.16
C SER A 13 8.67 -5.18 0.80
N ILE A 14 8.78 -6.42 0.36
CA ILE A 14 10.06 -6.98 -0.12
C ILE A 14 10.53 -6.27 -1.39
N TYR A 15 9.65 -6.01 -2.36
CA TYR A 15 10.01 -5.27 -3.56
C TYR A 15 10.41 -3.82 -3.26
N HIS A 16 9.73 -3.17 -2.32
CA HIS A 16 10.07 -1.81 -1.86
C HIS A 16 11.48 -1.77 -1.27
N LYS A 17 11.82 -2.71 -0.38
CA LYS A 17 13.18 -2.83 0.18
C LYS A 17 14.26 -3.11 -0.88
N GLN A 18 13.89 -3.72 -2.00
CA GLN A 18 14.80 -3.96 -3.13
C GLN A 18 14.90 -2.75 -4.09
N GLY A 19 14.21 -1.65 -3.83
CA GLY A 19 14.13 -0.50 -4.76
C GLY A 19 13.32 -0.78 -6.02
N LYS A 20 12.58 -1.90 -6.07
CA LYS A 20 11.74 -2.31 -7.21
C LYS A 20 10.35 -1.69 -7.06
N TYR A 21 10.30 -0.37 -7.17
CA TYR A 21 9.12 0.43 -6.85
C TYR A 21 7.87 0.08 -7.69
N PRO A 22 7.94 -0.14 -9.02
CA PRO A 22 6.77 -0.51 -9.80
C PRO A 22 6.12 -1.82 -9.34
N GLN A 23 6.94 -2.83 -9.01
CA GLN A 23 6.43 -4.09 -8.46
C GLN A 23 5.84 -3.88 -7.06
N ALA A 24 6.49 -3.08 -6.21
CA ALA A 24 5.96 -2.79 -4.87
C ALA A 24 4.55 -2.17 -4.94
N LEU A 25 4.37 -1.17 -5.82
CA LEU A 25 3.09 -0.50 -6.05
C LEU A 25 2.01 -1.47 -6.54
N ASP A 26 2.33 -2.31 -7.54
CA ASP A 26 1.39 -3.32 -8.06
C ASP A 26 0.86 -4.24 -6.94
N TYR A 27 1.76 -4.75 -6.08
CA TYR A 27 1.37 -5.61 -4.97
C TYR A 27 0.62 -4.89 -3.86
N PHE A 28 1.00 -3.65 -3.51
CA PHE A 28 0.24 -2.87 -2.55
C PHE A 28 -1.16 -2.51 -3.06
N HIS A 29 -1.33 -2.19 -4.35
CA HIS A 29 -2.64 -1.94 -4.95
C HIS A 29 -3.52 -3.20 -4.99
N LYS A 30 -2.95 -4.38 -5.25
CA LYS A 30 -3.69 -5.66 -5.15
C LYS A 30 -4.17 -5.91 -3.73
N SER A 31 -3.34 -5.66 -2.72
CA SER A 31 -3.76 -5.74 -1.31
C SER A 31 -4.84 -4.72 -0.98
N LEU A 32 -4.70 -3.49 -1.47
CA LEU A 32 -5.65 -2.40 -1.25
C LEU A 32 -7.04 -2.76 -1.79
N ALA A 33 -7.11 -3.25 -3.03
CA ALA A 33 -8.36 -3.66 -3.66
C ALA A 33 -9.10 -4.71 -2.83
N ILE A 34 -8.39 -5.74 -2.36
CA ILE A 34 -8.99 -6.77 -1.48
C ILE A 34 -9.50 -6.14 -0.18
N ASN A 35 -8.70 -5.30 0.48
CA ASN A 35 -9.13 -4.67 1.74
C ASN A 35 -10.33 -3.73 1.55
N GLN A 36 -10.46 -3.07 0.40
CA GLN A 36 -11.64 -2.24 0.08
C GLN A 36 -12.92 -3.07 -0.06
N GLU A 37 -12.85 -4.30 -0.59
CA GLU A 37 -14.00 -5.22 -0.68
C GLU A 37 -14.56 -5.61 0.70
N PHE A 38 -13.75 -5.52 1.77
CA PHE A 38 -14.18 -5.79 3.15
C PHE A 38 -14.90 -4.61 3.82
N GLY A 39 -15.00 -3.46 3.16
CA GLY A 39 -15.64 -2.26 3.70
C GLY A 39 -15.09 -1.88 5.08
N VAL A 40 -15.98 -1.79 6.07
CA VAL A 40 -15.62 -1.38 7.44
C VAL A 40 -14.54 -2.29 8.07
N LEU A 41 -14.61 -3.60 7.82
CA LEU A 41 -13.66 -4.57 8.39
C LEU A 41 -12.27 -4.47 7.77
N GLY A 42 -12.15 -3.88 6.56
CA GLY A 42 -10.90 -3.71 5.85
C GLY A 42 -10.18 -2.39 6.10
N ARG A 43 -10.78 -1.45 6.84
CA ARG A 43 -10.26 -0.08 7.01
C ARG A 43 -8.80 -0.01 7.47
N VAL A 44 -8.42 -0.85 8.43
CA VAL A 44 -7.02 -0.91 8.90
C VAL A 44 -6.08 -1.38 7.80
N GLY A 45 -6.51 -2.36 7.00
CA GLY A 45 -5.74 -2.84 5.84
C GLY A 45 -5.61 -1.78 4.76
N VAL A 46 -6.69 -1.05 4.46
CA VAL A 46 -6.70 0.08 3.50
C VAL A 46 -5.71 1.16 3.93
N ALA A 47 -5.76 1.60 5.19
CA ALA A 47 -4.83 2.58 5.74
C ALA A 47 -3.37 2.10 5.60
N ASN A 48 -3.08 0.87 6.03
CA ASN A 48 -1.73 0.31 5.91
C ASN A 48 -1.23 0.25 4.46
N ASN A 49 -2.09 -0.11 3.50
CA ASN A 49 -1.71 -0.15 2.10
C ASN A 49 -1.44 1.25 1.52
N LEU A 50 -2.30 2.23 1.84
CA LEU A 50 -2.10 3.62 1.42
C LEU A 50 -0.81 4.21 2.01
N ASN A 51 -0.53 3.97 3.28
CA ASN A 51 0.74 4.33 3.90
C ASN A 51 1.94 3.72 3.17
N ASN A 52 1.87 2.43 2.84
CA ASN A 52 2.97 1.74 2.15
C ASN A 52 3.18 2.28 0.72
N ILE A 53 2.10 2.62 0.01
CA ILE A 53 2.16 3.28 -1.30
C ILE A 53 2.80 4.66 -1.17
N GLY A 54 2.40 5.46 -0.17
CA GLY A 54 3.02 6.74 0.14
C GLY A 54 4.53 6.62 0.38
N SER A 55 4.95 5.60 1.13
CA SER A 55 6.37 5.32 1.41
C SER A 55 7.17 4.93 0.16
N VAL A 56 6.55 4.25 -0.80
CA VAL A 56 7.19 3.97 -2.10
C VAL A 56 7.40 5.26 -2.91
N TYR A 57 6.44 6.17 -2.94
CA TYR A 57 6.61 7.47 -3.60
C TYR A 57 7.62 8.36 -2.90
N ASP A 58 7.65 8.35 -1.57
CA ASP A 58 8.65 9.06 -0.76
C ASP A 58 10.07 8.59 -1.10
N SER A 59 10.27 7.26 -1.20
CA SER A 59 11.55 6.65 -1.59
C SER A 59 11.99 6.98 -3.03
N GLN A 60 11.07 7.44 -3.87
CA GLN A 60 11.33 7.91 -5.25
C GLN A 60 11.55 9.43 -5.32
N GLY A 61 11.41 10.16 -4.21
CA GLY A 61 11.45 11.62 -4.18
C GLY A 61 10.17 12.30 -4.67
N GLU A 62 9.09 11.55 -4.88
CA GLU A 62 7.79 12.07 -5.33
C GLU A 62 6.95 12.55 -4.14
N TYR A 63 7.47 13.52 -3.38
CA TYR A 63 6.93 13.91 -2.07
C TYR A 63 5.47 14.35 -2.10
N ASN A 64 5.03 15.06 -3.15
CA ASN A 64 3.64 15.49 -3.27
C ASN A 64 2.67 14.30 -3.38
N ARG A 65 3.06 13.24 -4.12
CA ARG A 65 2.26 12.01 -4.19
C ARG A 65 2.32 11.23 -2.89
N ALA A 66 3.49 11.16 -2.26
CA ALA A 66 3.64 10.51 -0.97
C ALA A 66 2.69 11.12 0.07
N LEU A 67 2.67 12.46 0.18
CA LEU A 67 1.79 13.19 1.09
C LEU A 67 0.30 12.94 0.80
N ASP A 68 -0.11 12.91 -0.46
CA ASP A 68 -1.49 12.60 -0.83
C ASP A 68 -1.91 11.20 -0.32
N TYR A 69 -1.09 10.18 -0.54
CA TYR A 69 -1.36 8.83 -0.05
C TYR A 69 -1.31 8.71 1.47
N TYR A 70 -0.37 9.39 2.14
CA TYR A 70 -0.33 9.45 3.60
C TYR A 70 -1.58 10.13 4.16
N GLN A 71 -2.07 11.19 3.53
CA GLN A 71 -3.30 11.87 3.94
C GLN A 71 -4.52 10.97 3.76
N GLN A 72 -4.61 10.25 2.64
CA GLN A 72 -5.66 9.26 2.41
C GLN A 72 -5.61 8.10 3.42
N SER A 73 -4.42 7.74 3.90
CA SER A 73 -4.26 6.70 4.93
C SER A 73 -4.86 7.06 6.28
N LEU A 74 -5.12 8.35 6.55
CA LEU A 74 -5.68 8.84 7.81
C LEU A 74 -7.21 8.96 7.82
N THR A 75 -7.84 8.85 6.64
CA THR A 75 -9.29 8.98 6.42
C THR A 75 -9.97 7.64 6.22
#